data_AF-A0A0R3LS29-F1
#
_entry.id   AF-A0A0R3LS29-F1
#
_cell.length_a   1.000
_cell.length_b   1.000
_cell.length_c   1.000
_cell.angle_alpha   90.00
_cell.angle_beta   90.00
_cell.angle_gamma   90.00
#
_symmetry.space_group_name_H-M   'P 1'
#
loop_
_entity.id
_entity.type
_entity.pdbx_description
1 polymer ?
#
loop_
_entity_poly.entity_id
_entity_poly.type
_entity_poly.pdbx_seq_one_letter_code
_entity_poly.pdbx_strand_id
1 'polypeptide(L)'
;MTADSDDFAAWMHWIFRFKPSARLLGSACGAMGSGVPSALSAGLRHPDRQVIAFCGDGGFLMTGNELATAVARQLNIKIVISNNQSYGTIRSHRERAFPKRPWGTDLSNPDW
;
A
#
# COMPACT_ATOMS: atom_id res chain seq x y z
N MET A 1 -9.68 6.33 2.11
CA MET A 1 -8.57 5.37 2.33
C MET A 1 -8.03 4.99 0.97
N THR A 2 -6.75 4.68 0.88
CA THR A 2 -6.15 4.10 -0.31
C THR A 2 -5.49 2.77 0.08
N ALA A 3 -5.47 1.82 -0.84
CA ALA A 3 -4.85 0.53 -0.65
C ALA A 3 -4.00 0.20 -1.86
N ASP A 4 -2.73 -0.11 -1.60
CA ASP A 4 -1.84 -0.68 -2.59
C ASP A 4 -2.14 -2.17 -2.84
N SER A 5 -1.48 -2.72 -3.86
CA SER A 5 -1.62 -4.13 -4.25
C SER A 5 -0.64 -5.00 -3.48
N ASP A 6 -1.09 -5.64 -2.40
CA ASP A 6 -0.34 -6.67 -1.69
C ASP A 6 -1.27 -7.56 -0.83
N ASP A 7 -0.68 -8.53 -0.12
CA ASP A 7 -1.40 -9.50 0.71
C ASP A 7 -2.12 -8.87 1.91
N PHE A 8 -1.62 -7.75 2.45
CA PHE A 8 -2.26 -7.01 3.53
C PHE A 8 -3.69 -6.57 3.16
N ALA A 9 -4.01 -6.44 1.86
CA ALA A 9 -5.32 -5.97 1.41
C ALA A 9 -6.43 -6.90 1.91
N ALA A 10 -6.19 -8.22 1.95
CA ALA A 10 -7.15 -9.18 2.49
C ALA A 10 -7.43 -8.93 3.98
N TRP A 11 -6.36 -8.76 4.77
CA TRP A 11 -6.44 -8.40 6.19
C TRP A 11 -7.19 -7.09 6.41
N MET A 12 -6.88 -6.06 5.62
CA MET A 12 -7.54 -4.76 5.67
C MET A 12 -9.05 -4.89 5.41
N HIS A 13 -9.45 -5.65 4.39
CA HIS A 13 -10.86 -5.85 4.05
C HIS A 13 -11.64 -6.62 5.11
N TRP A 14 -11.00 -7.51 5.87
CA TRP A 14 -11.65 -8.25 6.95
C TRP A 14 -11.85 -7.42 8.21
N ILE A 15 -10.92 -6.52 8.53
CA ILE A 15 -10.93 -5.80 9.82
C ILE A 15 -11.63 -4.44 9.70
N PHE A 16 -11.48 -3.74 8.57
CA PHE A 16 -12.06 -2.42 8.42
C PHE A 16 -13.54 -2.47 8.10
N ARG A 17 -14.35 -1.98 9.03
CA ARG A 17 -15.76 -1.64 8.78
C ARG A 17 -15.88 -0.31 8.07
N PHE A 18 -16.21 -0.36 6.79
CA PHE A 18 -16.46 0.83 5.98
C PHE A 18 -17.80 1.48 6.36
N LYS A 19 -17.77 2.77 6.68
CA LYS A 19 -18.98 3.59 6.78
C LYS A 19 -19.50 3.91 5.37
N PRO A 20 -20.80 4.21 5.17
CA PRO A 20 -21.35 4.57 3.85
C PRO A 20 -20.63 5.74 3.16
N SER A 21 -20.05 6.67 3.94
CA SER A 21 -19.26 7.81 3.47
C SER A 21 -17.78 7.48 3.20
N ALA A 22 -17.33 6.29 3.60
CA ALA A 22 -15.97 5.84 3.33
C ALA A 22 -15.80 5.55 1.83
N ARG A 23 -14.63 5.90 1.31
CA ARG A 23 -14.21 5.58 -0.05
C ARG A 23 -12.84 4.91 0.04
N LEU A 24 -12.68 3.83 -0.69
CA LEU A 24 -11.43 3.11 -0.86
C LEU A 24 -10.98 3.29 -2.30
N LEU A 25 -9.78 3.82 -2.50
CA LEU A 25 -9.12 3.85 -3.80
C LEU A 25 -8.10 2.71 -3.83
N GLY A 26 -8.18 1.87 -4.84
CA GLY A 26 -7.24 0.78 -5.05
C GLY A 26 -7.03 0.55 -6.54
N SER A 27 -5.95 -0.13 -6.89
CA SER A 27 -5.66 -0.45 -8.28
C SER A 27 -6.58 -1.57 -8.79
N ALA A 28 -7.22 -1.33 -9.94
CA ALA A 28 -8.06 -2.36 -10.59
C ALA A 28 -7.22 -3.45 -11.27
N CYS A 29 -6.00 -3.15 -11.70
CA CYS A 29 -5.10 -4.08 -12.39
C CYS A 29 -4.05 -4.71 -11.47
N GLY A 30 -4.12 -4.46 -10.16
CA GLY A 30 -3.11 -4.96 -9.21
C GLY A 30 -1.76 -4.23 -9.33
N ALA A 31 -1.76 -2.98 -9.80
CA ALA A 31 -0.54 -2.18 -9.84
C ALA A 31 -0.02 -1.90 -8.43
N MET A 32 1.23 -2.29 -8.18
CA MET A 32 1.97 -1.96 -6.97
C MET A 32 2.47 -0.50 -7.01
N GLY A 33 2.66 0.09 -5.83
CA GLY A 33 3.07 1.49 -5.69
C GLY A 33 1.92 2.48 -5.88
N SER A 34 0.68 2.02 -6.02
CA SER A 34 -0.47 2.91 -6.22
C SER A 34 -0.95 3.58 -4.93
N GLY A 35 -0.55 3.04 -3.77
CA GLY A 35 -1.04 3.47 -2.45
C GLY A 35 -0.76 4.95 -2.14
N VAL A 36 0.51 5.37 -2.24
CA VAL A 36 0.95 6.75 -1.92
C VAL A 36 0.44 7.78 -2.94
N PRO A 37 0.59 7.60 -4.26
CA PRO A 37 0.09 8.57 -5.25
C PRO A 37 -1.44 8.73 -5.20
N SER A 38 -2.16 7.65 -4.94
CA SER A 38 -3.62 7.72 -4.73
C SER A 38 -3.97 8.53 -3.49
N ALA A 39 -3.16 8.42 -2.43
CA ALA A 39 -3.38 9.16 -1.19
C ALA A 39 -3.14 10.66 -1.37
N LEU A 40 -2.08 11.03 -2.12
CA LEU A 40 -1.83 12.41 -2.53
C LEU A 40 -3.02 12.99 -3.28
N SER A 41 -3.50 12.26 -4.28
CA SER A 41 -4.66 12.68 -5.09
C SER A 41 -5.91 12.89 -4.22
N ALA A 42 -6.17 11.98 -3.28
CA ALA A 42 -7.28 12.10 -2.35
C ALA A 42 -7.11 13.29 -1.39
N GLY A 43 -5.90 13.51 -0.87
CA GLY A 43 -5.59 14.63 0.04
C GLY A 43 -5.73 15.98 -0.64
N LEU A 44 -5.27 16.10 -1.89
CA LEU A 44 -5.47 17.30 -2.71
C LEU A 44 -6.94 17.56 -3.01
N ARG A 45 -7.72 16.51 -3.29
CA ARG A 45 -9.14 16.64 -3.62
C ARG A 45 -10.01 16.96 -2.40
N HIS A 46 -9.59 16.52 -1.21
CA HIS A 46 -10.32 16.62 0.04
C HIS A 46 -9.40 17.03 1.20
N PRO A 47 -8.93 18.29 1.23
CA PRO A 47 -7.91 18.74 2.20
C PRO A 47 -8.37 18.63 3.66
N ASP A 48 -9.67 18.75 3.93
CA ASP A 48 -10.23 18.69 5.29
C ASP A 48 -10.37 17.26 5.84
N ARG A 49 -10.01 16.24 5.06
CA ARG A 49 -10.17 14.83 5.43
C ARG A 49 -8.83 14.18 5.67
N GLN A 50 -8.73 13.41 6.77
CA GLN A 50 -7.62 12.48 6.94
C GLN A 50 -7.69 11.40 5.86
N VAL A 51 -6.61 11.27 5.09
CA VAL A 51 -6.41 10.13 4.18
C VAL A 51 -5.48 9.13 4.88
N ILE A 52 -5.86 7.85 4.82
CA ILE A 52 -5.03 6.72 5.29
C ILE A 52 -4.67 5.89 4.06
N ALA A 53 -3.39 5.68 3.84
CA ALA A 53 -2.81 4.88 2.77
C ALA A 53 -2.23 3.60 3.34
N PHE A 54 -2.75 2.45 2.94
CA PHE A 54 -2.18 1.15 3.27
C PHE A 54 -1.29 0.71 2.12
N CYS A 55 -0.04 0.39 2.44
CA CYS A 55 0.97 -0.03 1.48
C CYS A 55 1.66 -1.30 1.97
N GLY A 56 2.05 -2.19 1.06
CA GLY A 56 3.11 -3.16 1.33
C GLY A 56 4.45 -2.45 1.27
N ASP A 57 5.47 -2.97 1.94
CA ASP A 57 6.84 -2.47 1.85
C ASP A 57 7.39 -2.48 0.41
N GLY A 58 7.11 -3.54 -0.35
CA GLY A 58 7.48 -3.63 -1.77
C GLY A 58 6.82 -2.55 -2.63
N GLY A 59 5.54 -2.25 -2.39
CA GLY A 59 4.83 -1.15 -3.06
C GLY A 59 5.34 0.22 -2.62
N PHE A 60 5.64 0.37 -1.34
CA PHE A 60 6.20 1.61 -0.79
C PHE A 60 7.61 1.92 -1.33
N LEU A 61 8.43 0.90 -1.58
CA LEU A 61 9.73 1.08 -2.25
C LEU A 61 9.59 1.63 -3.68
N MET A 62 8.46 1.43 -4.35
CA MET A 62 8.26 1.91 -5.73
C MET A 62 7.94 3.40 -5.80
N THR A 63 7.12 3.92 -4.87
CA THR A 63 6.55 5.28 -4.96
C THR A 63 6.52 6.05 -3.63
N GLY A 64 7.11 5.50 -2.57
CA GLY A 64 7.13 6.11 -1.23
C GLY A 64 7.89 7.45 -1.18
N ASN A 65 8.80 7.68 -2.13
CA ASN A 65 9.49 8.96 -2.33
C ASN A 65 8.52 10.13 -2.58
N GLU A 66 7.30 9.86 -3.05
CA GLU A 66 6.27 10.90 -3.21
C GLU A 66 5.77 11.48 -1.87
N LEU A 67 6.18 10.93 -0.72
CA LEU A 67 6.01 11.56 0.58
C LEU A 67 6.58 12.99 0.61
N ALA A 68 7.65 13.26 -0.14
CA ALA A 68 8.18 14.62 -0.30
C ALA A 68 7.11 15.60 -0.82
N THR A 69 6.25 15.15 -1.73
CA THR A 69 5.11 15.94 -2.24
C THR A 69 4.05 16.15 -1.15
N ALA A 70 3.74 15.12 -0.36
CA ALA A 70 2.80 15.25 0.76
C ALA A 70 3.26 16.32 1.76
N VAL A 71 4.55 16.32 2.10
CA VAL A 71 5.16 17.30 2.99
C VAL A 71 5.13 18.69 2.38
N ALA A 72 5.57 18.84 1.13
CA ALA A 72 5.60 20.13 0.43
C ALA A 72 4.20 20.77 0.31
N ARG A 73 3.16 19.94 0.20
CA ARG A 73 1.76 20.37 0.08
C ARG A 73 0.99 20.34 1.41
N GLN A 74 1.65 20.00 2.52
CA GLN A 74 1.06 19.90 3.86
C GLN A 74 -0.21 19.03 3.88
N LEU A 75 -0.20 17.91 3.16
CA LEU A 75 -1.38 17.04 3.05
C LEU A 75 -1.58 16.21 4.31
N ASN A 76 -2.84 16.10 4.75
CA ASN A 76 -3.21 15.29 5.90
C ASN A 76 -3.29 13.78 5.56
N ILE A 77 -2.12 13.16 5.34
CA ILE A 77 -1.98 11.77 4.93
C ILE A 77 -1.26 10.97 6.02
N LYS A 78 -1.79 9.80 6.35
CA LYS A 78 -1.14 8.78 7.18
C LYS A 78 -0.85 7.56 6.34
N ILE A 79 0.38 7.06 6.39
CA ILE A 79 0.79 5.87 5.66
C ILE A 79 1.00 4.75 6.68
N VAL A 80 0.44 3.58 6.37
CA VAL A 80 0.62 2.34 7.13
C VAL A 80 1.32 1.36 6.21
N ILE A 81 2.52 0.94 6.58
CA ILE A 81 3.35 0.01 5.81
C ILE A 81 3.24 -1.37 6.45
N SER A 82 2.80 -2.36 5.68
CA SER A 82 2.95 -3.77 6.01
C SER A 82 4.37 -4.20 5.65
N ASN A 83 5.26 -4.25 6.64
CA ASN A 83 6.68 -4.57 6.48
C ASN A 83 6.92 -6.05 6.80
N ASN A 84 6.83 -6.90 5.78
CA ASN A 84 7.09 -8.35 5.88
C ASN A 84 8.39 -8.77 5.16
N GLN A 85 9.13 -7.79 4.61
CA GLN A 85 10.37 -7.96 3.84
C GLN A 85 10.20 -8.90 2.64
N SER A 86 9.01 -8.92 2.02
CA SER A 86 8.73 -9.84 0.92
C SER A 86 7.60 -9.36 0.03
N TYR A 87 7.65 -9.70 -1.27
CA TYR A 87 6.47 -9.67 -2.14
C TYR A 87 5.49 -10.80 -1.75
N GLY A 88 4.72 -10.60 -0.68
CA GLY A 88 3.97 -11.65 0.04
C GLY A 88 2.95 -12.41 -0.81
N THR A 89 2.20 -11.70 -1.65
CA THR A 89 1.27 -12.34 -2.60
C THR A 89 2.02 -13.24 -3.60
N ILE A 90 3.14 -12.75 -4.14
CA ILE A 90 3.95 -13.51 -5.11
C ILE A 90 4.57 -14.74 -4.44
N ARG A 91 5.11 -14.57 -3.22
CA ARG A 91 5.70 -15.64 -2.42
C ARG A 91 4.70 -16.75 -2.13
N SER A 92 3.49 -16.39 -1.68
CA SER A 92 2.44 -17.36 -1.37
C SER A 92 2.04 -18.21 -2.58
N HIS A 93 1.90 -17.60 -3.75
CA HIS A 93 1.60 -18.34 -4.99
C HIS A 93 2.77 -19.23 -5.43
N ARG A 94 4.00 -18.73 -5.29
CA ARG A 94 5.22 -19.45 -5.65
C ARG A 94 5.47 -20.65 -4.75
N GLU A 95 5.32 -20.53 -3.44
CA GLU A 95 5.49 -21.64 -2.49
C GLU A 95 4.42 -22.73 -2.72
N ARG A 96 3.19 -22.33 -3.05
CA ARG A 96 2.11 -23.26 -3.38
C ARG A 96 2.36 -24.03 -4.68
N ALA A 97 2.79 -23.35 -5.74
CA ALA A 97 2.98 -23.96 -7.06
C ALA A 97 4.35 -24.62 -7.24
N PHE A 98 5.38 -24.10 -6.54
CA PHE A 98 6.79 -24.48 -6.67
C PHE A 98 7.50 -24.52 -5.31
N PRO A 99 7.20 -25.49 -4.42
CA PRO A 99 7.62 -25.48 -3.01
C PRO A 99 9.13 -25.42 -2.74
N LYS A 100 9.97 -25.75 -3.74
CA LYS A 100 11.44 -25.77 -3.62
C LYS A 100 12.12 -24.57 -4.27
N ARG A 101 11.39 -23.49 -4.58
CA ARG A 101 11.91 -22.33 -5.32
C ARG A 101 11.53 -20.99 -4.66
N PRO A 102 12.02 -20.67 -3.45
CA PRO A 102 11.60 -19.47 -2.70
C PRO A 102 12.34 -18.16 -3.09
N TRP A 103 13.01 -18.10 -4.23
CA TRP A 103 13.85 -16.95 -4.62
C TRP A 103 13.04 -15.83 -5.27
N GLY A 104 13.61 -14.62 -5.32
CA GLY A 104 13.07 -13.49 -6.11
C GLY A 104 11.87 -12.76 -5.48
N THR A 105 11.58 -13.03 -4.21
CA THR A 105 10.50 -12.35 -3.47
C THR A 105 10.98 -11.62 -2.22
N ASP A 106 12.18 -11.88 -1.73
CA ASP A 106 12.71 -11.21 -0.54
C ASP A 106 13.08 -9.76 -0.85
N LEU A 107 12.85 -8.87 0.13
CA LEU A 107 13.12 -7.45 0.05
C LEU A 107 14.13 -7.02 1.12
N SER A 108 14.93 -6.02 0.80
CA SER A 108 15.80 -5.33 1.75
C SER A 108 15.29 -3.91 1.91
N ASN A 109 14.68 -3.64 3.05
CA ASN A 109 14.04 -2.36 3.33
C ASN A 109 15.00 -1.42 4.06
N PRO A 110 14.93 -0.10 3.82
CA PRO A 110 15.52 0.90 4.69
C PRO A 110 14.76 0.98 6.03
N ASP A 111 15.30 1.79 6.94
CA ASP A 111 14.64 2.14 8.20
C ASP A 111 13.53 3.17 7.92
N TRP A 112 12.28 2.84 8.29
CA TRP A 112 11.07 3.62 7.99
C TRP A 112 10.43 4.17 9.25
#